data_AF-A0A0D6KJK8-F1
#
_entry.id   AF-A0A0D6KJK8-F1
#
_cell.length_a   1.000
_cell.length_b   1.000
_cell.length_c   1.000
_cell.angle_alpha   90.00
_cell.angle_beta   90.00
_cell.angle_gamma   90.00
#
_symmetry.space_group_name_H-M   'P 1'
#
loop_
_entity.id
_entity.type
_entity.pdbx_description
1 polymer ?
#
loop_
_entity_poly.entity_id
_entity_poly.type
_entity_poly.pdbx_seq_one_letter_code
_entity_poly.pdbx_strand_id
1 'polypeptide(L)'
;MTLILNKSDWDKMWQQTVTPELQKFGSDAFEEVLEMPQVAGQGYSGHIELSPGVSLGFADCEYHQDLTIEIPAHDHLIQINILLSGFLDCEGVHPRLDETRSYFSGSGVSPAVTEKHQSGGRLSFVNVEIAPQVLESFLDDRQRQLDNIKQLFKGEDWKVAFYPKVTAKMRSLAQELWHPPYHGAAKRLYLQAKVFELLALYVDLIADSQEPIRNLPRLKPDTIARIHHAKEILTAQIEHPPSLSALAQLVGVSDRTLQRGFQILFQTTVVGYLTQLRLDKAEKLLRQGDRKVAEVANLVGYGHLGHFSAAFKQRFGITPSQCLAGNKAVFGK
;
A
#
# COMPACT_ATOMS: atom_id res chain seq x y z
N MET A 1 -2.45 -18.66 -15.70
CA MET A 1 -1.19 -17.89 -15.61
C MET A 1 -1.47 -16.73 -14.68
N THR A 2 -0.65 -16.50 -13.66
CA THR A 2 -0.86 -15.43 -12.68
C THR A 2 -0.23 -14.14 -13.16
N LEU A 3 -0.97 -13.05 -13.17
CA LEU A 3 -0.46 -11.71 -13.44
C LEU A 3 0.17 -11.15 -12.15
N ILE A 4 1.44 -10.73 -12.21
CA ILE A 4 2.15 -10.15 -11.06
C ILE A 4 2.48 -8.70 -11.40
N LEU A 5 2.06 -7.76 -10.57
CA LEU A 5 2.26 -6.32 -10.74
C LEU A 5 2.83 -5.72 -9.47
N ASN A 6 3.70 -4.72 -9.59
CA ASN A 6 3.97 -3.82 -8.48
C ASN A 6 2.84 -2.78 -8.37
N LYS A 7 2.65 -2.20 -7.19
CA LYS A 7 1.61 -1.20 -6.91
C LYS A 7 1.61 -0.03 -7.88
N SER A 8 2.80 0.49 -8.27
CA SER A 8 2.88 1.64 -9.18
C SER A 8 2.36 1.31 -10.57
N ASP A 9 2.66 0.13 -11.10
CA ASP A 9 2.18 -0.28 -12.42
C ASP A 9 0.69 -0.60 -12.37
N TRP A 10 0.22 -1.20 -11.27
CA TRP A 10 -1.21 -1.40 -11.04
C TRP A 10 -1.99 -0.08 -11.03
N ASP A 11 -1.53 0.93 -10.28
CA ASP A 11 -2.19 2.23 -10.20
C ASP A 11 -2.24 2.96 -11.54
N LYS A 12 -1.15 2.88 -12.33
CA LYS A 12 -1.13 3.44 -13.70
C LYS A 12 -2.18 2.79 -14.60
N MET A 13 -2.45 1.50 -14.44
CA MET A 13 -3.43 0.81 -15.27
C MET A 13 -4.84 1.32 -15.00
N TRP A 14 -5.20 1.60 -13.73
CA TRP A 14 -6.47 2.23 -13.38
C TRP A 14 -6.60 3.67 -13.90
N GLN A 15 -5.51 4.43 -13.93
CA GLN A 15 -5.55 5.81 -14.44
C GLN A 15 -5.73 5.89 -15.97
N GLN A 16 -5.47 4.80 -16.69
CA GLN A 16 -5.62 4.74 -18.15
C GLN A 16 -7.05 4.44 -18.61
N THR A 17 -7.94 4.07 -17.68
CA THR A 17 -9.29 3.58 -17.97
C THR A 17 -10.38 4.60 -17.62
N VAL A 18 -10.06 5.89 -17.64
CA VAL A 18 -11.06 6.96 -17.45
C VAL A 18 -12.03 6.96 -18.64
N THR A 19 -13.18 6.32 -18.49
CA THR A 19 -14.23 6.27 -19.51
C THR A 19 -15.27 7.38 -19.30
N PRO A 20 -15.63 8.15 -20.35
CA PRO A 20 -16.70 9.15 -20.30
C PRO A 20 -18.09 8.59 -19.94
N GLU A 21 -18.29 7.28 -20.07
CA GLU A 21 -19.54 6.59 -19.80
C GLU A 21 -19.78 6.35 -18.30
N LEU A 22 -18.71 6.19 -17.50
CA LEU A 22 -18.80 6.14 -16.03
C LEU A 22 -19.01 7.52 -15.40
N GLN A 23 -18.58 8.60 -16.07
CA GLN A 23 -18.92 9.97 -15.66
C GLN A 23 -20.44 10.25 -15.69
N LYS A 24 -21.23 9.45 -16.43
CA LYS A 24 -22.70 9.52 -16.39
C LYS A 24 -23.31 8.87 -15.14
N PHE A 25 -22.57 7.99 -14.45
CA PHE A 25 -23.01 7.31 -13.23
C PHE A 25 -22.48 7.96 -11.93
N GLY A 26 -21.44 8.79 -12.00
CA GLY A 26 -20.89 9.60 -10.90
C GLY A 26 -20.94 11.10 -11.21
N SER A 27 -22.13 11.69 -11.23
CA SER A 27 -22.38 13.04 -11.80
C SER A 27 -21.91 14.22 -10.94
N ASP A 28 -20.97 14.01 -10.01
CA ASP A 28 -20.58 15.01 -9.02
C ASP A 28 -19.07 15.29 -9.08
N ALA A 29 -18.67 16.57 -9.15
CA ALA A 29 -17.29 16.99 -9.38
C ALA A 29 -16.25 16.56 -8.31
N PHE A 30 -16.71 15.96 -7.21
CA PHE A 30 -15.89 15.50 -6.08
C PHE A 30 -15.79 13.96 -6.02
N GLU A 31 -16.26 13.26 -7.05
CA GLU A 31 -16.23 11.81 -7.21
C GLU A 31 -15.40 11.44 -8.43
N GLU A 32 -14.41 10.58 -8.23
CA GLU A 32 -13.59 9.98 -9.28
C GLU A 32 -13.96 8.50 -9.38
N VAL A 33 -14.37 8.04 -10.56
CA VAL A 33 -14.67 6.62 -10.82
C VAL A 33 -13.78 6.15 -11.96
N LEU A 34 -13.05 5.07 -11.71
CA LEU A 34 -12.14 4.42 -12.63
C LEU A 34 -12.68 3.04 -12.98
N GLU A 35 -12.62 2.67 -14.25
CA GLU A 35 -12.99 1.34 -14.71
C GLU A 35 -11.85 0.35 -14.44
N MET A 36 -12.18 -0.89 -14.09
CA MET A 36 -11.16 -1.91 -13.89
C MET A 36 -10.38 -2.17 -15.19
N PRO A 37 -9.03 -2.28 -15.13
CA PRO A 37 -8.25 -2.65 -16.30
C PRO A 37 -8.71 -3.99 -16.87
N GLN A 38 -9.14 -4.01 -18.14
CA GLN A 38 -9.69 -5.19 -18.80
C GLN A 38 -8.78 -6.43 -18.76
N VAL A 39 -7.47 -6.20 -18.72
CA VAL A 39 -6.49 -7.27 -18.57
C VAL A 39 -6.59 -7.98 -17.22
N ALA A 40 -7.03 -7.31 -16.16
CA ALA A 40 -7.22 -7.91 -14.83
C ALA A 40 -8.64 -8.46 -14.64
N GLY A 41 -9.65 -7.81 -15.20
CA GLY A 41 -11.04 -8.17 -14.93
C GLY A 41 -12.05 -7.16 -15.47
N GLN A 42 -13.20 -7.08 -14.81
CA GLN A 42 -14.26 -6.12 -15.08
C GLN A 42 -14.80 -5.52 -13.79
N GLY A 43 -15.37 -4.32 -13.86
CA GLY A 43 -15.91 -3.60 -12.71
C GLY A 43 -15.36 -2.19 -12.59
N TYR A 44 -15.42 -1.63 -11.40
CA TYR A 44 -15.00 -0.25 -11.16
C TYR A 44 -14.50 -0.03 -9.74
N SER A 45 -13.74 1.05 -9.57
CA SER A 45 -13.33 1.61 -8.29
C SER A 45 -13.68 3.10 -8.28
N GLY A 46 -14.25 3.58 -7.19
CA GLY A 46 -14.58 4.97 -6.96
C GLY A 46 -13.84 5.53 -5.74
N HIS A 47 -13.56 6.83 -5.80
CA HIS A 47 -12.97 7.62 -4.73
C HIS A 47 -13.72 8.95 -4.60
N ILE A 48 -14.06 9.33 -3.38
CA ILE A 48 -14.81 10.55 -3.07
C ILE A 48 -14.10 11.29 -1.93
N GLU A 49 -13.65 12.52 -2.18
CA GLU A 49 -13.18 13.40 -1.12
C GLU A 49 -14.36 14.11 -0.46
N LEU A 50 -14.73 13.67 0.75
CA LEU A 50 -15.91 14.18 1.47
C LEU A 50 -15.60 15.50 2.16
N SER A 51 -14.42 15.64 2.74
CA SER A 51 -13.89 16.88 3.33
C SER A 51 -12.37 16.75 3.45
N PRO A 52 -11.62 17.84 3.71
CA PRO A 52 -10.18 17.73 3.93
C PRO A 52 -9.84 16.66 4.98
N GLY A 53 -9.08 15.65 4.57
CA GLY A 53 -8.68 14.54 5.43
C GLY A 53 -9.76 13.47 5.68
N VAL A 54 -10.87 13.45 4.93
CA VAL A 54 -11.88 12.37 4.98
C VAL A 54 -12.25 11.97 3.56
N SER A 55 -11.96 10.73 3.21
CA SER A 55 -12.29 10.17 1.91
C SER A 55 -13.01 8.83 2.02
N LEU A 56 -13.80 8.55 0.99
CA LEU A 56 -14.55 7.30 0.82
C LEU A 56 -14.10 6.67 -0.50
N GLY A 57 -13.53 5.48 -0.41
CA GLY A 57 -13.28 4.59 -1.53
C GLY A 57 -14.31 3.47 -1.59
N PHE A 58 -14.57 2.95 -2.78
CA PHE A 58 -15.44 1.81 -2.98
C PHE A 58 -15.04 1.08 -4.26
N ALA A 59 -15.12 -0.24 -4.32
CA ALA A 59 -14.90 -0.99 -5.56
C ALA A 59 -15.81 -2.21 -5.66
N ASP A 60 -16.18 -2.58 -6.88
CA ASP A 60 -16.90 -3.81 -7.22
C ASP A 60 -16.25 -4.35 -8.49
N CYS A 61 -15.45 -5.40 -8.30
CA CYS A 61 -14.54 -5.92 -9.30
C CYS A 61 -14.66 -7.43 -9.38
N GLU A 62 -14.69 -7.97 -10.59
CA GLU A 62 -14.58 -9.39 -10.87
C GLU A 62 -13.28 -9.65 -11.63
N TYR A 63 -12.44 -10.51 -11.07
CA TYR A 63 -11.12 -10.82 -11.62
C TYR A 63 -11.23 -11.97 -12.62
N HIS A 64 -10.74 -11.78 -13.84
CA HIS A 64 -10.78 -12.84 -14.88
C HIS A 64 -9.57 -13.77 -14.82
N GLN A 65 -8.51 -13.38 -14.11
CA GLN A 65 -7.32 -14.19 -13.91
C GLN A 65 -6.76 -13.98 -12.51
N ASP A 66 -5.91 -14.91 -12.06
CA ASP A 66 -5.18 -14.73 -10.81
C ASP A 66 -4.28 -13.50 -10.93
N LEU A 67 -4.38 -12.61 -9.96
CA LEU A 67 -3.62 -11.36 -9.89
C LEU A 67 -2.90 -11.29 -8.55
N THR A 68 -1.63 -10.90 -8.59
CA THR A 68 -0.81 -10.62 -7.41
C THR A 68 -0.28 -9.20 -7.51
N ILE A 69 -0.51 -8.41 -6.46
CA ILE A 69 -0.09 -7.01 -6.37
C ILE A 69 0.93 -6.88 -5.25
N GLU A 70 2.15 -6.48 -5.58
CA GLU A 70 3.21 -6.19 -4.62
C GLU A 70 3.13 -4.73 -4.18
N ILE A 71 2.74 -4.51 -2.92
CA ILE A 71 2.59 -3.19 -2.33
C ILE A 71 3.78 -2.93 -1.40
N PRO A 72 4.61 -1.91 -1.66
CA PRO A 72 5.71 -1.56 -0.78
C PRO A 72 5.19 -0.98 0.54
N ALA A 73 6.06 -0.89 1.54
CA ALA A 73 5.73 -0.14 2.76
C ALA A 73 5.44 1.32 2.43
N HIS A 74 4.39 1.86 3.06
CA HIS A 74 3.85 3.19 2.78
C HIS A 74 3.17 3.76 4.03
N ASP A 75 3.07 5.09 4.07
CA ASP A 75 2.31 5.80 5.09
C ASP A 75 0.82 5.53 4.90
N HIS A 76 0.11 5.40 6.01
CA HIS A 76 -1.25 4.91 6.04
C HIS A 76 -2.09 5.78 6.97
N LEU A 77 -3.28 6.18 6.51
CA LEU A 77 -4.26 6.92 7.31
C LEU A 77 -5.03 5.98 8.26
N ILE A 78 -5.89 6.54 9.12
CA ILE A 78 -6.85 5.70 9.83
C ILE A 78 -7.82 5.15 8.80
N GLN A 79 -8.06 3.84 8.80
CA GLN A 79 -8.84 3.18 7.75
C GLN A 79 -9.91 2.28 8.34
N ILE A 80 -11.12 2.34 7.80
CA ILE A 80 -12.19 1.35 8.00
C ILE A 80 -12.49 0.72 6.64
N ASN A 81 -12.28 -0.57 6.48
CA ASN A 81 -12.68 -1.32 5.30
C ASN A 81 -13.70 -2.41 5.67
N ILE A 82 -14.79 -2.46 4.91
CA ILE A 82 -15.87 -3.44 5.08
C ILE A 82 -16.12 -4.09 3.72
N LEU A 83 -15.91 -5.41 3.65
CA LEU A 83 -16.24 -6.22 2.49
C LEU A 83 -17.75 -6.46 2.43
N LEU A 84 -18.34 -6.14 1.27
CA LEU A 84 -19.73 -6.44 0.92
C LEU A 84 -19.86 -7.76 0.17
N SER A 85 -18.82 -8.18 -0.55
CA SER A 85 -18.72 -9.47 -1.23
C SER A 85 -17.27 -9.88 -1.40
N GLY A 86 -17.01 -11.18 -1.30
CA GLY A 86 -15.70 -11.76 -1.58
C GLY A 86 -14.75 -11.81 -0.39
N PHE A 87 -13.46 -11.85 -0.67
CA PHE A 87 -12.42 -11.89 0.35
C PHE A 87 -11.19 -11.08 -0.08
N LEU A 88 -10.47 -10.55 0.91
CA LEU A 88 -9.18 -9.89 0.76
C LEU A 88 -8.09 -10.80 1.34
N ASP A 89 -7.06 -11.07 0.54
CA ASP A 89 -5.90 -11.89 0.92
C ASP A 89 -4.62 -11.07 0.82
N CYS A 90 -4.10 -10.68 1.99
CA CYS A 90 -2.91 -9.85 2.16
C CYS A 90 -1.83 -10.72 2.82
N GLU A 91 -1.04 -11.43 2.01
CA GLU A 91 -0.17 -12.51 2.43
C GLU A 91 0.77 -12.11 3.58
N GLY A 92 0.68 -12.83 4.70
CA GLY A 92 1.59 -12.70 5.84
C GLY A 92 1.45 -11.42 6.68
N VAL A 93 0.54 -10.50 6.32
CA VAL A 93 0.36 -9.21 7.01
C VAL A 93 -0.98 -9.14 7.72
N HIS A 94 -2.07 -9.40 7.01
CA HIS A 94 -3.42 -9.41 7.57
C HIS A 94 -3.97 -10.85 7.51
N PRO A 95 -4.84 -11.26 8.46
CA PRO A 95 -5.63 -12.46 8.26
C PRO A 95 -6.45 -12.30 6.98
N ARG A 96 -6.75 -13.40 6.28
CA ARG A 96 -7.72 -13.36 5.17
C ARG A 96 -9.04 -12.83 5.70
N LEU A 97 -9.55 -11.78 5.07
CA LEU A 97 -10.80 -11.13 5.45
C LEU A 97 -11.89 -11.49 4.45
N ASP A 98 -13.10 -11.70 4.95
CA ASP A 98 -14.31 -11.91 4.18
C ASP A 98 -15.41 -10.97 4.73
N GLU A 99 -16.66 -11.16 4.33
CA GLU A 99 -17.79 -10.33 4.78
C GLU A 99 -18.11 -10.43 6.29
N THR A 100 -17.47 -11.34 7.04
CA THR A 100 -17.76 -11.57 8.46
C THR A 100 -16.93 -10.67 9.38
N ARG A 101 -15.78 -10.18 8.91
CA ARG A 101 -14.89 -9.29 9.67
C ARG A 101 -14.52 -8.07 8.85
N SER A 102 -14.55 -6.91 9.49
CA SER A 102 -14.03 -5.69 8.92
C SER A 102 -12.55 -5.55 9.23
N TYR A 103 -11.91 -4.66 8.49
CA TYR A 103 -10.57 -4.17 8.76
C TYR A 103 -10.68 -2.77 9.35
N PHE A 104 -10.09 -2.55 10.52
CA PHE A 104 -9.91 -1.21 11.05
C PHE A 104 -8.47 -1.00 11.45
N SER A 105 -7.85 0.09 11.05
CA SER A 105 -6.50 0.40 11.47
C SER A 105 -6.30 1.83 11.86
N GLY A 106 -5.33 2.02 12.76
CA GLY A 106 -4.73 3.33 13.01
C GLY A 106 -3.99 3.88 11.81
N SER A 107 -3.61 5.14 11.91
CA SER A 107 -2.56 5.71 11.06
C SER A 107 -1.20 5.13 11.45
N GLY A 108 -0.22 5.24 10.56
CA GLY A 108 1.12 4.71 10.77
C GLY A 108 1.81 4.35 9.46
N VAL A 109 2.83 3.51 9.55
CA VAL A 109 3.42 2.82 8.40
C VAL A 109 2.71 1.48 8.23
N SER A 110 2.27 1.16 7.01
CA SER A 110 1.87 -0.18 6.61
C SER A 110 3.10 -0.95 6.12
N PRO A 111 3.34 -2.21 6.54
CA PRO A 111 4.43 -3.00 5.97
C PRO A 111 4.16 -3.28 4.50
N ALA A 112 5.23 -3.63 3.78
CA ALA A 112 5.09 -4.16 2.44
C ALA A 112 4.22 -5.43 2.50
N VAL A 113 3.28 -5.54 1.58
CA VAL A 113 2.26 -6.60 1.54
C VAL A 113 2.05 -7.09 0.12
N THR A 114 1.74 -8.37 -0.01
CA THR A 114 1.37 -8.96 -1.29
C THR A 114 -0.13 -9.24 -1.26
N GLU A 115 -0.89 -8.53 -2.08
CA GLU A 115 -2.33 -8.76 -2.25
C GLU A 115 -2.56 -9.80 -3.34
N LYS A 116 -3.44 -10.76 -3.09
CA LYS A 116 -3.79 -11.83 -4.02
C LYS A 116 -5.27 -11.82 -4.36
N HIS A 117 -5.56 -11.89 -5.65
CA HIS A 117 -6.91 -12.03 -6.19
C HIS A 117 -6.98 -13.28 -7.08
N GLN A 118 -8.09 -14.00 -7.00
CA GLN A 118 -8.28 -15.26 -7.73
C GLN A 118 -9.17 -15.05 -8.96
N SER A 119 -8.90 -15.78 -10.03
CA SER A 119 -9.75 -15.86 -11.22
C SER A 119 -11.18 -16.30 -10.84
N GLY A 120 -12.18 -15.60 -11.37
CA GLY A 120 -13.60 -15.75 -11.03
C GLY A 120 -13.99 -15.16 -9.67
N GLY A 121 -13.04 -14.61 -8.91
CA GLY A 121 -13.30 -13.93 -7.65
C GLY A 121 -13.95 -12.58 -7.87
N ARG A 122 -15.01 -12.29 -7.14
CA ARG A 122 -15.60 -10.95 -7.04
C ARG A 122 -15.23 -10.32 -5.70
N LEU A 123 -14.80 -9.07 -5.73
CA LEU A 123 -14.47 -8.27 -4.56
C LEU A 123 -15.31 -7.00 -4.58
N SER A 124 -16.16 -6.83 -3.57
CA SER A 124 -16.91 -5.59 -3.36
C SER A 124 -16.68 -5.07 -1.94
N PHE A 125 -16.39 -3.78 -1.79
CA PHE A 125 -16.10 -3.20 -0.49
C PHE A 125 -16.36 -1.69 -0.42
N VAL A 126 -16.55 -1.18 0.80
CA VAL A 126 -16.38 0.23 1.11
C VAL A 126 -15.13 0.42 1.96
N ASN A 127 -14.42 1.52 1.69
CA ASN A 127 -13.20 1.91 2.38
C ASN A 127 -13.34 3.36 2.82
N VAL A 128 -13.09 3.64 4.10
CA VAL A 128 -13.08 4.99 4.64
C VAL A 128 -11.67 5.28 5.11
N GLU A 129 -11.11 6.40 4.68
CA GLU A 129 -9.82 6.89 5.13
C GLU A 129 -9.96 8.24 5.83
N ILE A 130 -9.35 8.34 7.00
CA ILE A 130 -9.47 9.48 7.90
C ILE A 130 -8.08 9.92 8.33
N ALA A 131 -7.77 11.19 8.08
CA ALA A 131 -6.57 11.82 8.57
C ALA A 131 -6.57 11.84 10.11
N PRO A 132 -5.42 11.55 10.76
CA PRO A 132 -5.31 11.51 12.22
C PRO A 132 -5.95 12.70 12.93
N GLN A 133 -5.70 13.90 12.40
CA GLN A 133 -6.13 15.18 12.98
C GLN A 133 -7.66 15.31 13.02
N VAL A 134 -8.37 14.67 12.08
CA VAL A 134 -9.84 14.66 12.05
C VAL A 134 -10.36 13.86 13.24
N LEU A 135 -9.88 12.64 13.44
CA LEU A 135 -10.33 11.84 14.60
C LEU A 135 -9.89 12.46 15.93
N GLU A 136 -8.66 12.98 16.00
CA GLU A 136 -8.14 13.66 17.20
C GLU A 136 -9.01 14.83 17.66
N SER A 137 -9.65 15.54 16.72
CA SER A 137 -10.52 16.68 17.02
C SER A 137 -11.77 16.31 17.84
N PHE A 138 -12.18 15.04 17.84
CA PHE A 138 -13.33 14.54 18.59
C PHE A 138 -12.97 13.97 19.97
N LEU A 139 -11.68 13.78 20.27
CA LEU A 139 -11.23 13.09 21.47
C LEU A 139 -10.83 14.06 22.57
N ASP A 140 -11.38 13.87 23.78
CA ASP A 140 -10.92 14.55 25.00
C ASP A 140 -9.60 13.96 25.52
N ASP A 141 -8.95 14.64 26.47
CA ASP A 141 -7.68 14.18 27.03
C ASP A 141 -7.77 12.78 27.63
N ARG A 142 -8.91 12.40 28.22
CA ARG A 142 -9.08 11.07 28.83
C ARG A 142 -9.12 9.97 27.78
N GLN A 143 -9.89 10.18 26.70
CA GLN A 143 -10.00 9.24 25.59
C GLN A 143 -8.66 9.07 24.87
N ARG A 144 -7.91 10.16 24.69
CA ARG A 144 -6.54 10.12 24.14
C ARG A 144 -5.57 9.33 25.02
N GLN A 145 -5.86 9.14 26.31
CA GLN A 145 -5.03 8.34 27.19
C GLN A 145 -5.31 6.83 27.12
N LEU A 146 -6.45 6.39 26.56
CA LEU A 146 -6.79 4.97 26.43
C LEU A 146 -5.82 4.26 25.47
N ASP A 147 -5.26 3.13 25.91
CA ASP A 147 -4.22 2.41 25.15
C ASP A 147 -4.68 2.02 23.74
N ASN A 148 -5.94 1.61 23.59
CA ASN A 148 -6.51 1.23 22.30
C ASN A 148 -6.67 2.43 21.36
N ILE A 149 -7.04 3.60 21.90
CA ILE A 149 -7.20 4.84 21.14
C ILE A 149 -5.84 5.42 20.75
N LYS A 150 -4.87 5.45 21.69
CA LYS A 150 -3.47 5.85 21.39
C LYS A 150 -2.87 5.08 20.23
N GLN A 151 -3.25 3.81 20.09
CA GLN A 151 -2.75 2.95 19.02
C GLN A 151 -3.25 3.33 17.64
N LEU A 152 -4.24 4.22 17.53
CA LEU A 152 -4.71 4.75 16.25
C LEU A 152 -3.81 5.87 15.68
N PHE A 153 -2.87 6.38 16.48
CA PHE A 153 -2.06 7.54 16.15
C PHE A 153 -0.57 7.19 16.20
N LYS A 154 -0.10 6.38 15.24
CA LYS A 154 1.28 5.85 15.26
C LYS A 154 2.29 6.71 14.51
N GLY A 155 1.85 7.63 13.66
CA GLY A 155 2.75 8.53 12.92
C GLY A 155 3.73 7.74 12.07
N GLU A 156 5.02 7.80 12.40
CA GLU A 156 6.09 7.06 11.69
C GLU A 156 6.26 5.61 12.19
N ASP A 157 5.47 5.16 13.17
CA ASP A 157 5.48 3.77 13.67
C ASP A 157 4.50 2.87 12.92
N TRP A 158 4.63 1.55 13.11
CA TRP A 158 3.72 0.57 12.52
C TRP A 158 2.26 0.82 12.88
N LYS A 159 1.39 0.87 11.87
CA LYS A 159 -0.05 0.90 12.07
C LYS A 159 -0.50 -0.32 12.87
N VAL A 160 -1.47 -0.12 13.75
CA VAL A 160 -2.15 -1.21 14.45
C VAL A 160 -3.44 -1.52 13.71
N ALA A 161 -3.66 -2.80 13.43
CA ALA A 161 -4.88 -3.29 12.79
C ALA A 161 -5.72 -4.12 13.76
N PHE A 162 -7.02 -3.90 13.69
CA PHE A 162 -8.10 -4.55 14.41
C PHE A 162 -9.01 -5.23 13.38
N TYR A 163 -9.64 -6.33 13.77
CA TYR A 163 -10.49 -7.10 12.85
C TYR A 163 -11.87 -7.38 13.45
N PRO A 164 -12.69 -6.34 13.71
CA PRO A 164 -13.98 -6.53 14.36
C PRO A 164 -14.93 -7.39 13.53
N LYS A 165 -15.88 -8.05 14.20
CA LYS A 165 -16.98 -8.71 13.50
C LYS A 165 -17.89 -7.66 12.87
N VAL A 166 -18.29 -7.87 11.61
CA VAL A 166 -19.25 -6.99 10.93
C VAL A 166 -20.62 -7.19 11.56
N THR A 167 -21.16 -6.14 12.19
CA THR A 167 -22.52 -6.13 12.72
C THR A 167 -23.54 -5.80 11.63
N ALA A 168 -24.82 -6.07 11.88
CA ALA A 168 -25.91 -5.68 10.96
C ALA A 168 -25.93 -4.16 10.73
N LYS A 169 -25.65 -3.36 11.77
CA LYS A 169 -25.58 -1.90 11.66
C LYS A 169 -24.42 -1.44 10.78
N MET A 170 -23.23 -2.04 10.96
CA MET A 170 -22.07 -1.75 10.09
C MET A 170 -22.36 -2.12 8.63
N ARG A 171 -23.00 -3.26 8.38
CA ARG A 171 -23.38 -3.70 7.03
C ARG A 171 -24.40 -2.75 6.39
N SER A 172 -25.41 -2.30 7.14
CA SER A 172 -26.39 -1.29 6.67
C SER A 172 -25.69 0.00 6.26
N LEU A 173 -24.79 0.52 7.12
CA LEU A 173 -24.04 1.74 6.80
C LEU A 173 -23.14 1.57 5.57
N ALA A 174 -22.47 0.43 5.43
CA ALA A 174 -21.67 0.13 4.25
C ALA A 174 -22.52 0.12 2.96
N GLN A 175 -23.73 -0.44 3.01
CA GLN A 175 -24.67 -0.43 1.88
C GLN A 175 -25.18 1.00 1.58
N GLU A 176 -25.47 1.80 2.60
CA GLU A 176 -25.90 3.19 2.45
C GLU A 176 -24.80 4.09 1.88
N LEU A 177 -23.53 3.84 2.24
CA LEU A 177 -22.37 4.51 1.67
C LEU A 177 -22.16 4.14 0.20
N TRP A 178 -22.45 2.88 -0.15
CA TRP A 178 -22.32 2.34 -1.50
C TRP A 178 -23.45 2.81 -2.43
N HIS A 179 -24.67 2.99 -1.91
CA HIS A 179 -25.86 3.43 -2.67
C HIS A 179 -26.52 4.66 -2.03
N PRO A 180 -25.89 5.85 -2.09
CA PRO A 180 -26.50 7.07 -1.56
C PRO A 180 -27.72 7.48 -2.41
N PRO A 181 -28.84 7.89 -1.78
CA PRO A 181 -30.07 8.27 -2.51
C PRO A 181 -30.07 9.74 -2.96
N TYR A 182 -28.94 10.44 -2.85
CA TYR A 182 -28.80 11.87 -3.10
C TYR A 182 -27.71 12.14 -4.15
N HIS A 183 -27.71 13.36 -4.68
CA HIS A 183 -26.72 13.88 -5.64
C HIS A 183 -26.14 15.22 -5.17
N GLY A 184 -25.05 15.66 -5.77
CA GLY A 184 -24.43 16.97 -5.53
C GLY A 184 -24.00 17.19 -4.08
N ALA A 185 -24.18 18.42 -3.60
CA ALA A 185 -23.86 18.78 -2.23
C ALA A 185 -24.62 17.94 -1.18
N ALA A 186 -25.85 17.52 -1.49
CA ALA A 186 -26.64 16.66 -0.61
C ALA A 186 -26.04 15.25 -0.49
N LYS A 187 -25.55 14.67 -1.60
CA LYS A 187 -24.79 13.40 -1.58
C LYS A 187 -23.57 13.51 -0.69
N ARG A 188 -22.76 14.56 -0.89
CA ARG A 188 -21.53 14.79 -0.12
C ARG A 188 -21.81 14.89 1.37
N LEU A 189 -22.80 15.70 1.75
CA LEU A 189 -23.20 15.88 3.15
C LEU A 189 -23.72 14.57 3.77
N TYR A 190 -24.56 13.84 3.03
CA TYR A 190 -25.10 12.55 3.48
C TYR A 190 -23.99 11.52 3.71
N LEU A 191 -23.10 11.34 2.72
CA LEU A 191 -21.98 10.41 2.84
C LEU A 191 -21.04 10.79 3.98
N GLN A 192 -20.75 12.08 4.16
CA GLN A 192 -19.94 12.55 5.28
C GLN A 192 -20.58 12.25 6.64
N ALA A 193 -21.89 12.46 6.77
CA ALA A 193 -22.62 12.10 7.98
C ALA A 193 -22.57 10.58 8.24
N LYS A 194 -22.71 9.76 7.20
CA LYS A 194 -22.65 8.29 7.30
C LYS A 194 -21.26 7.78 7.64
N VAL A 195 -20.21 8.41 7.10
CA VAL A 195 -18.82 8.12 7.48
C VAL A 195 -18.58 8.43 8.95
N PHE A 196 -19.06 9.57 9.46
CA PHE A 196 -18.92 9.88 10.89
C PHE A 196 -19.78 9.00 11.79
N GLU A 197 -20.97 8.60 11.35
CA GLU A 197 -21.79 7.59 12.04
C GLU A 197 -21.04 6.26 12.14
N LEU A 198 -20.39 5.82 11.06
CA LEU A 198 -19.56 4.61 11.05
C LEU A 198 -18.34 4.77 11.96
N LEU A 199 -17.64 5.90 11.89
CA LEU A 199 -16.47 6.18 12.73
C LEU A 199 -16.81 6.15 14.22
N ALA A 200 -17.95 6.72 14.62
CA ALA A 200 -18.43 6.67 15.99
C ALA A 200 -18.58 5.23 16.50
N LEU A 201 -19.13 4.33 15.67
CA LEU A 201 -19.25 2.91 16.02
C LEU A 201 -17.89 2.24 16.26
N TYR A 202 -16.87 2.55 15.44
CA TYR A 202 -15.54 1.95 15.61
C TYR A 202 -14.78 2.52 16.82
N VAL A 203 -14.93 3.82 17.09
CA VAL A 203 -14.33 4.45 18.27
C VAL A 203 -14.90 3.85 19.55
N ASP A 204 -16.23 3.71 19.63
CA ASP A 204 -16.93 3.08 20.76
C ASP A 204 -16.48 1.62 20.95
N LEU A 205 -16.48 0.85 19.87
CA LEU A 205 -16.05 -0.55 19.87
C LEU A 205 -14.63 -0.74 20.40
N ILE A 206 -13.72 0.18 20.10
CA ILE A 206 -12.30 0.05 20.45
C ILE A 206 -11.98 0.65 21.80
N ALA A 207 -12.75 1.64 22.25
CA ALA A 207 -12.73 2.08 23.63
C ALA A 207 -13.14 0.92 24.59
N ASP A 208 -14.13 0.11 24.19
CA ASP A 208 -14.66 -0.99 25.00
C ASP A 208 -14.00 -2.37 24.76
N SER A 209 -13.20 -2.50 23.69
CA SER A 209 -12.58 -3.77 23.30
C SER A 209 -11.51 -4.26 24.29
N GLN A 210 -11.72 -5.45 24.86
CA GLN A 210 -10.68 -6.23 25.56
C GLN A 210 -9.92 -7.21 24.64
N GLU A 211 -10.21 -7.26 23.32
CA GLU A 211 -9.56 -8.24 22.44
C GLU A 211 -8.05 -7.97 22.28
N PRO A 212 -7.20 -9.01 22.40
CA PRO A 212 -5.75 -8.85 22.32
C PRO A 212 -5.32 -8.45 20.91
N ILE A 213 -4.72 -7.26 20.84
CA ILE A 213 -4.10 -6.69 19.64
C ILE A 213 -3.09 -7.68 19.05
N ARG A 214 -3.27 -8.08 17.78
CA ARG A 214 -2.23 -8.78 17.03
C ARG A 214 -1.13 -7.78 16.70
N ASN A 215 -0.07 -7.82 17.50
CA ASN A 215 1.13 -7.04 17.26
C ASN A 215 1.86 -7.57 16.03
N LEU A 216 1.86 -6.79 14.94
CA LEU A 216 2.88 -6.90 13.89
C LEU A 216 4.27 -6.80 14.55
N PRO A 217 5.33 -7.42 13.99
CA PRO A 217 6.66 -7.40 14.58
C PRO A 217 7.10 -5.96 14.90
N ARG A 218 7.03 -5.61 16.19
CA ARG A 218 7.21 -4.24 16.67
C ARG A 218 8.67 -3.80 16.45
N LEU A 219 8.88 -2.83 15.58
CA LEU A 219 10.00 -1.88 15.67
C LEU A 219 9.49 -0.66 16.43
N LYS A 220 10.37 0.10 17.09
CA LYS A 220 9.97 1.37 17.73
C LYS A 220 9.81 2.44 16.63
N PRO A 221 8.96 3.47 16.82
CA PRO A 221 8.79 4.57 15.84
C PRO A 221 10.13 5.17 15.39
N ASP A 222 10.95 5.55 16.36
CA ASP A 222 12.30 6.08 16.15
C ASP A 222 13.22 5.10 15.40
N THR A 223 13.03 3.79 15.61
CA THR A 223 13.74 2.80 14.81
C THR A 223 13.26 2.80 13.38
N ILE A 224 11.95 2.83 13.10
CA ILE A 224 11.40 2.87 11.74
C ILE A 224 11.91 4.12 11.00
N ALA A 225 11.80 5.29 11.61
CA ALA A 225 12.33 6.54 11.06
C ALA A 225 13.81 6.42 10.67
N ARG A 226 14.63 5.83 11.55
CA ARG A 226 16.06 5.56 11.26
C ARG A 226 16.27 4.56 10.12
N ILE A 227 15.43 3.54 10.00
CA ILE A 227 15.50 2.59 8.88
C ILE A 227 15.09 3.27 7.55
N HIS A 228 14.07 4.13 7.57
CA HIS A 228 13.69 4.94 6.41
C HIS A 228 14.79 5.95 6.04
N HIS A 229 15.42 6.57 7.03
CA HIS A 229 16.58 7.44 6.78
C HIS A 229 17.75 6.66 6.15
N ALA A 230 17.99 5.41 6.57
CA ALA A 230 18.99 4.56 5.95
C ALA A 230 18.65 4.27 4.47
N LYS A 231 17.37 4.05 4.15
CA LYS A 231 16.89 3.90 2.77
C LYS A 231 17.14 5.16 1.93
N GLU A 232 16.91 6.35 2.50
CA GLU A 232 17.20 7.63 1.83
C GLU A 232 18.68 7.79 1.51
N ILE A 233 19.56 7.49 2.48
CA ILE A 233 21.02 7.53 2.30
C ILE A 233 21.45 6.58 1.18
N LEU A 234 20.95 5.34 1.18
CA LEU A 234 21.24 4.37 0.12
C LEU A 234 20.76 4.85 -1.26
N THR A 235 19.61 5.53 -1.32
CA THR A 235 19.04 6.06 -2.56
C THR A 235 19.84 7.24 -3.09
N ALA A 236 20.32 8.12 -2.20
CA ALA A 236 21.16 9.25 -2.55
C ALA A 236 22.59 8.83 -2.96
N GLN A 237 23.11 7.75 -2.37
CA GLN A 237 24.49 7.31 -2.52
C GLN A 237 24.61 5.94 -3.21
N ILE A 238 23.83 5.70 -4.27
CA ILE A 238 23.76 4.41 -4.97
C ILE A 238 25.13 3.90 -5.46
N GLU A 239 25.98 4.81 -5.98
CA GLU A 239 27.28 4.46 -6.56
C GLU A 239 28.29 4.07 -5.47
N HIS A 240 28.36 4.87 -4.41
CA HIS A 240 29.28 4.69 -3.29
C HIS A 240 28.52 4.72 -1.95
N PRO A 241 27.75 3.67 -1.65
CA PRO A 241 26.96 3.63 -0.43
C PRO A 241 27.87 3.37 0.78
N PRO A 242 27.48 3.82 1.99
CA PRO A 242 28.15 3.44 3.21
C PRO A 242 28.14 1.91 3.39
N SER A 243 29.15 1.37 4.09
CA SER A 243 29.11 -0.03 4.51
C SER A 243 27.90 -0.29 5.41
N LEU A 244 27.47 -1.56 5.56
CA LEU A 244 26.34 -1.89 6.44
C LEU A 244 26.51 -1.31 7.85
N SER A 245 27.71 -1.44 8.41
CA SER A 245 28.03 -0.95 9.75
C SER A 245 28.07 0.57 9.80
N ALA A 246 28.65 1.23 8.78
CA ALA A 246 28.66 2.69 8.70
C ALA A 246 27.24 3.25 8.53
N LEU A 247 26.39 2.60 7.72
CA LEU A 247 24.99 2.98 7.55
C LEU A 247 24.21 2.84 8.85
N ALA A 248 24.42 1.73 9.59
CA ALA A 248 23.79 1.52 10.88
C ALA A 248 24.22 2.59 11.89
N GLN A 249 25.50 2.96 11.92
CA GLN A 249 26.02 4.04 12.74
C GLN A 249 25.45 5.41 12.36
N LEU A 250 25.38 5.73 11.05
CA LEU A 250 24.85 7.00 10.55
C LEU A 250 23.39 7.22 11.00
N VAL A 251 22.59 6.16 11.01
CA VAL A 251 21.19 6.25 11.45
C VAL A 251 21.00 5.87 12.91
N GLY A 252 22.07 5.62 13.66
CA GLY A 252 22.00 5.34 15.10
C GLY A 252 21.29 4.03 15.48
N VAL A 253 21.47 2.95 14.73
CA VAL A 253 20.95 1.61 15.07
C VAL A 253 22.07 0.56 15.04
N SER A 254 21.82 -0.64 15.58
CA SER A 254 22.75 -1.77 15.42
C SER A 254 22.62 -2.42 14.04
N ASP A 255 23.68 -3.04 13.51
CA ASP A 255 23.64 -3.80 12.25
C ASP A 255 22.51 -4.83 12.20
N ARG A 256 22.26 -5.51 13.33
CA ARG A 256 21.16 -6.48 13.47
C ARG A 256 19.79 -5.81 13.38
N THR A 257 19.63 -4.65 14.02
CA THR A 257 18.40 -3.85 13.95
C THR A 257 18.18 -3.34 12.53
N LEU A 258 19.24 -2.88 11.86
CA LEU A 258 19.18 -2.40 10.48
C LEU A 258 18.74 -3.51 9.53
N GLN A 259 19.39 -4.68 9.58
CA GLN A 259 19.03 -5.83 8.75
C GLN A 259 17.61 -6.32 8.99
N ARG A 260 17.23 -6.48 10.26
CA ARG A 260 15.87 -6.87 10.64
C ARG A 260 14.85 -5.83 10.18
N GLY A 261 15.19 -4.54 10.33
CA GLY A 261 14.39 -3.42 9.86
C GLY A 261 14.10 -3.51 8.37
N PHE A 262 15.14 -3.68 7.55
CA PHE A 262 14.99 -3.84 6.10
C PHE A 262 14.17 -5.07 5.70
N GLN A 263 14.35 -6.20 6.41
CA GLN A 263 13.57 -7.41 6.14
C GLN A 263 12.09 -7.22 6.44
N ILE A 264 11.75 -6.48 7.51
CA ILE A 264 10.36 -6.23 7.89
C ILE A 264 9.73 -5.13 7.02
N LEU A 265 10.45 -4.02 6.79
CA LEU A 265 9.95 -2.84 6.08
C LEU A 265 9.95 -3.00 4.57
N PHE A 266 10.95 -3.70 4.01
CA PHE A 266 11.18 -3.76 2.56
C PHE A 266 11.23 -5.19 2.03
N GLN A 267 10.92 -6.20 2.87
CA GLN A 267 10.95 -7.63 2.53
C GLN A 267 12.28 -8.10 1.91
N THR A 268 13.38 -7.42 2.24
CA THR A 268 14.70 -7.72 1.68
C THR A 268 15.81 -7.35 2.67
N THR A 269 17.03 -7.75 2.38
CA THR A 269 18.20 -7.30 3.16
C THR A 269 18.65 -5.92 2.71
N VAL A 270 19.46 -5.23 3.52
CA VAL A 270 20.07 -3.94 3.13
C VAL A 270 20.81 -4.04 1.79
N VAL A 271 21.56 -5.13 1.58
CA VAL A 271 22.30 -5.40 0.34
C VAL A 271 21.36 -5.74 -0.81
N GLY A 272 20.29 -6.50 -0.53
CA GLY A 272 19.25 -6.82 -1.50
C GLY A 272 18.54 -5.56 -2.01
N TYR A 273 18.20 -4.65 -1.09
CA TYR A 273 17.58 -3.37 -1.42
C TYR A 273 18.50 -2.49 -2.29
N LEU A 274 19.77 -2.35 -1.92
CA LEU A 274 20.76 -1.63 -2.72
C LEU A 274 20.93 -2.25 -4.11
N THR A 275 20.95 -3.59 -4.18
CA THR A 275 21.02 -4.33 -5.45
C THR A 275 19.82 -4.00 -6.33
N GLN A 276 18.62 -3.96 -5.75
CA GLN A 276 17.42 -3.57 -6.48
C GLN A 276 17.53 -2.13 -6.99
N LEU A 277 17.87 -1.15 -6.15
CA LEU A 277 18.04 0.24 -6.60
C LEU A 277 19.02 0.38 -7.78
N ARG A 278 20.16 -0.33 -7.71
CA ARG A 278 21.18 -0.30 -8.76
C ARG A 278 20.69 -0.88 -10.08
N LEU A 279 20.02 -2.02 -10.01
CA LEU A 279 19.51 -2.70 -11.20
C LEU A 279 18.36 -1.93 -11.86
N ASP A 280 17.47 -1.30 -11.10
CA ASP A 280 16.40 -0.46 -11.66
C ASP A 280 16.97 0.78 -12.36
N LYS A 281 17.97 1.41 -11.77
CA LYS A 281 18.67 2.53 -12.41
C LYS A 281 19.41 2.08 -13.66
N ALA A 282 20.05 0.91 -13.63
CA ALA A 282 20.77 0.36 -14.76
C ALA A 282 19.84 0.04 -15.94
N GLU A 283 18.67 -0.52 -15.66
CA GLU A 283 17.67 -0.86 -16.69
C GLU A 283 17.21 0.40 -17.43
N LYS A 284 16.89 1.47 -16.69
CA LYS A 284 16.54 2.78 -17.27
C LYS A 284 17.65 3.34 -18.15
N LEU A 285 18.90 3.30 -17.69
CA LEU A 285 20.06 3.80 -18.44
C LEU A 285 20.34 2.97 -19.70
N LEU A 286 20.20 1.65 -19.64
CA LEU A 286 20.39 0.78 -20.80
C LEU A 286 19.30 1.00 -21.85
N ARG A 287 18.06 1.27 -21.43
CA ARG A 287 16.96 1.57 -22.35
C ARG A 287 17.10 2.91 -23.08
N GLN A 288 17.83 3.86 -22.50
CA GLN A 288 18.13 5.13 -23.18
C GLN A 288 19.07 4.92 -24.38
N GLY A 289 19.90 3.88 -24.38
CA GLY A 289 20.77 3.54 -25.52
C GLY A 289 22.05 4.37 -25.63
N ASP A 290 22.23 5.38 -24.78
CA ASP A 290 23.34 6.36 -24.90
C ASP A 290 24.68 5.88 -24.30
N ARG A 291 24.69 4.73 -23.62
CA ARG A 291 25.85 4.24 -22.86
C ARG A 291 26.09 2.75 -23.07
N LYS A 292 27.35 2.35 -23.06
CA LYS A 292 27.74 0.93 -23.13
C LYS A 292 27.42 0.22 -21.82
N VAL A 293 27.17 -1.09 -21.88
CA VAL A 293 26.87 -1.93 -20.71
C VAL A 293 27.89 -1.77 -19.58
N ALA A 294 29.19 -1.71 -19.90
CA ALA A 294 30.25 -1.52 -18.91
C ALA A 294 30.21 -0.15 -18.23
N GLU A 295 29.83 0.91 -18.96
CA GLU A 295 29.69 2.26 -18.40
C GLU A 295 28.49 2.32 -17.47
N VAL A 296 27.36 1.72 -17.86
CA VAL A 296 26.18 1.65 -16.99
C VAL A 296 26.48 0.87 -15.72
N ALA A 297 27.15 -0.28 -15.82
CA ALA A 297 27.54 -1.07 -14.66
C ALA A 297 28.38 -0.25 -13.67
N ASN A 298 29.34 0.54 -14.16
CA ASN A 298 30.16 1.40 -13.33
C ASN A 298 29.32 2.51 -12.65
N LEU A 299 28.47 3.21 -13.41
CA LEU A 299 27.62 4.31 -12.92
C LEU A 299 26.61 3.90 -11.85
N VAL A 300 26.18 2.63 -11.86
CA VAL A 300 25.31 2.09 -10.83
C VAL A 300 26.09 1.40 -9.70
N GLY A 301 27.42 1.53 -9.66
CA GLY A 301 28.25 1.09 -8.55
C GLY A 301 28.62 -0.41 -8.56
N TYR A 302 28.66 -1.06 -9.73
CA TYR A 302 29.21 -2.40 -9.87
C TYR A 302 30.68 -2.36 -10.33
N GLY A 303 31.59 -2.81 -9.47
CA GLY A 303 33.01 -2.96 -9.81
C GLY A 303 33.34 -4.19 -10.68
N HIS A 304 32.42 -5.15 -10.80
CA HIS A 304 32.61 -6.36 -11.60
C HIS A 304 31.45 -6.57 -12.58
N LEU A 305 31.77 -6.52 -13.88
CA LEU A 305 30.79 -6.63 -14.96
C LEU A 305 30.06 -7.98 -15.00
N GLY A 306 30.75 -9.06 -14.60
CA GLY A 306 30.16 -10.39 -14.50
C GLY A 306 29.07 -10.47 -13.43
N HIS A 307 29.32 -9.90 -12.24
CA HIS A 307 28.34 -9.85 -11.15
C HIS A 307 27.14 -8.99 -11.52
N PHE A 308 27.39 -7.84 -12.16
CA PHE A 308 26.33 -6.99 -12.70
C PHE A 308 25.44 -7.77 -13.68
N SER A 309 26.06 -8.41 -14.67
CA SER A 309 25.32 -9.12 -15.72
C SER A 309 24.50 -10.30 -15.17
N ALA A 310 25.06 -11.03 -14.20
CA ALA A 310 24.36 -12.11 -13.52
C ALA A 310 23.16 -11.60 -12.71
N ALA A 311 23.35 -10.57 -11.88
CA ALA A 311 22.29 -9.99 -11.07
C ALA A 311 21.19 -9.34 -11.93
N PHE A 312 21.57 -8.65 -13.01
CA PHE A 312 20.65 -8.05 -13.97
C PHE A 312 19.80 -9.13 -14.66
N LYS A 313 20.43 -10.20 -15.14
CA LYS A 313 19.73 -11.33 -15.74
C LYS A 313 18.82 -12.05 -14.75
N GLN A 314 19.28 -12.23 -13.52
CA GLN A 314 18.46 -12.84 -12.48
C GLN A 314 17.20 -12.02 -12.21
N ARG A 315 17.30 -10.69 -12.20
CA ARG A 315 16.17 -9.82 -11.92
C ARG A 315 15.22 -9.63 -13.10
N PHE A 316 15.74 -9.40 -14.29
CA PHE A 316 14.96 -8.99 -15.47
C PHE A 316 14.78 -10.10 -16.52
N GLY A 317 15.35 -11.29 -16.29
CA GLY A 317 15.32 -12.44 -17.20
C GLY A 317 16.16 -12.30 -18.48
N ILE A 318 16.65 -11.10 -18.77
CA ILE A 318 17.45 -10.78 -19.95
C ILE A 318 18.83 -10.25 -19.56
N THR A 319 19.81 -10.39 -20.43
CA THR A 319 21.13 -9.81 -20.19
C THR A 319 21.11 -8.28 -20.36
N PRO A 320 22.05 -7.55 -19.75
CA PRO A 320 22.19 -6.11 -19.99
C PRO A 320 22.33 -5.74 -21.47
N SER A 321 23.09 -6.54 -22.24
CA SER A 321 23.26 -6.33 -23.68
C SER A 321 21.95 -6.52 -24.46
N GLN A 322 21.13 -7.49 -24.05
CA GLN A 322 19.80 -7.68 -24.63
C GLN A 322 18.89 -6.50 -24.29
N CYS A 323 18.93 -5.99 -23.06
CA CYS A 323 18.19 -4.80 -22.66
C CYS A 323 18.60 -3.57 -23.48
N LEU A 324 19.90 -3.37 -23.69
CA LEU A 324 20.45 -2.29 -24.52
C LEU A 324 20.01 -2.40 -25.99
N ALA A 325 19.89 -3.62 -26.52
CA ALA A 325 19.40 -3.89 -27.87
C ALA A 325 17.86 -3.72 -28.02
N GLY A 326 17.16 -3.30 -26.96
CA GLY A 326 15.72 -3.06 -26.99
C GLY A 326 14.85 -4.26 -26.62
N ASN A 327 15.43 -5.37 -26.16
CA ASN A 327 14.63 -6.51 -25.72
C ASN A 327 13.85 -6.16 -24.43
N LYS A 328 12.63 -6.69 -24.34
CA LYS A 328 11.78 -6.53 -23.14
C LYS A 328 12.21 -7.51 -22.05
N ALA A 329 12.17 -7.05 -20.81
CA ALA A 329 12.41 -7.91 -19.66
C ALA A 329 11.37 -9.04 -19.63
N VAL A 330 11.82 -10.25 -19.29
CA VAL A 330 10.96 -11.44 -19.15
C VAL A 330 10.99 -11.78 -17.67
N PHE A 331 9.93 -11.43 -16.93
CA PHE A 331 9.82 -11.80 -15.53
C PHE A 331 9.57 -13.31 -15.40
N GLY A 332 10.33 -14.00 -14.53
CA GLY A 332 10.00 -15.36 -14.10
C GLY A 332 11.19 -16.26 -13.75
N LYS A 333 11.46 -16.39 -12.44
CA LYS A 333 11.39 -17.68 -11.74
C LYS A 333 10.99 -17.46 -10.29
#